data_AF-M4C0U3-F1
#
_entry.id   AF-M4C0U3-F1
#
_cell.length_a   1.000
_cell.length_b   1.000
_cell.length_c   1.000
_cell.angle_alpha   90.00
_cell.angle_beta   90.00
_cell.angle_gamma   90.00
#
_symmetry.space_group_name_H-M   'P 1'
#
loop_
_entity.id
_entity.type
_entity.pdbx_description
1 polymer ?
#
loop_
_entity_poly.entity_id
_entity_poly.type
_entity_poly.pdbx_seq_one_letter_code
_entity_poly.pdbx_strand_id
1 'polypeptide(L)'
;MRHVRALLRPCITAAVAPAACITYQHDPSRSEGVSSIPTSPFLYQPLSKDKTPTISIEFDVQAPLQKRMEALILRVQDDICTGIEAVDGNKFLEDKWEREGHGGGGRSRILQNGNVFEKAGVGVSIIHGKLPPAAVKQMTARGKELKQGEELPFYACGVSLVMHPHNPMAPTIHLNFRYFEVETGYLDSDGKKQKIGWFGGGTDLTPSYLFEDDARHFHAVYKTQLDKRDPELYPKWKQACDEYFYIPHRQEGRGIGGFFFDDLSDTSEDNFQMVRDCANSMLDAYVPILKKRKDMPFTKQQKEWQQMRRGRYVEFNIMYDRGTKFGLLTPGSRVESILMSLPLTARWEYMHIPAAGSWEDKTLKVLQSPVDWLDVPDVDLTMLSTGELLKELARRSE
;
A
#
# COMPACT_ATOMS: atom_id res chain seq x y z
N MET A 1 -59.95 -1.56 -50.66
CA MET A 1 -59.53 -0.18 -50.36
C MET A 1 -58.02 -0.08 -50.50
N ARG A 2 -57.59 0.79 -51.41
CA ARG A 2 -56.28 1.41 -51.72
C ARG A 2 -54.93 0.82 -51.24
N HIS A 3 -54.04 0.76 -52.24
CA HIS A 3 -52.58 0.64 -52.23
C HIS A 3 -51.81 1.85 -51.68
N VAL A 4 -50.61 1.53 -51.13
CA VAL A 4 -49.28 2.17 -51.27
C VAL A 4 -49.15 3.70 -51.12
N ARG A 5 -48.31 4.13 -50.14
CA ARG A 5 -47.16 5.02 -50.37
C ARG A 5 -46.24 5.15 -49.14
N ALA A 6 -44.95 4.96 -49.41
CA ALA A 6 -43.84 5.30 -48.54
C ALA A 6 -43.68 6.82 -48.38
N LEU A 7 -43.18 7.25 -47.22
CA LEU A 7 -42.64 8.59 -46.99
C LEU A 7 -41.30 8.47 -46.24
N LEU A 8 -40.25 8.91 -46.94
CA LEU A 8 -38.91 9.20 -46.45
C LEU A 8 -38.87 10.55 -45.73
N ARG A 9 -38.02 10.69 -44.69
CA ARG A 9 -36.96 11.73 -44.56
C ARG A 9 -36.15 11.57 -43.25
N PRO A 10 -34.95 12.18 -43.14
CA PRO A 10 -33.70 11.46 -42.88
C PRO A 10 -33.13 11.68 -41.47
N CYS A 11 -32.39 10.71 -40.93
CA CYS A 11 -31.50 10.96 -39.80
C CYS A 11 -30.05 11.06 -40.28
N ILE A 12 -29.49 12.22 -39.93
CA ILE A 12 -28.16 12.74 -40.18
C ILE A 12 -27.09 11.72 -39.76
N THR A 13 -26.21 11.35 -40.69
CA THR A 13 -24.91 10.75 -40.41
C THR A 13 -24.04 11.78 -39.70
N ALA A 14 -23.86 11.64 -38.39
CA ALA A 14 -22.79 12.33 -37.67
C ALA A 14 -21.48 11.60 -37.98
N ALA A 15 -20.59 12.27 -38.72
CA ALA A 15 -19.23 11.81 -38.95
C ALA A 15 -18.51 11.75 -37.60
N VAL A 16 -18.01 10.58 -37.24
CA VAL A 16 -17.06 10.41 -36.14
C VAL A 16 -15.71 10.93 -36.62
N ALA A 17 -15.32 12.10 -36.14
CA ALA A 17 -13.95 12.59 -36.32
C ALA A 17 -13.00 11.69 -35.49
N PRO A 18 -11.83 11.29 -36.04
CA PRO A 18 -10.87 10.53 -35.27
C PRO A 18 -10.31 11.42 -34.15
N ALA A 19 -10.38 10.93 -32.91
CA ALA A 19 -9.70 11.56 -31.79
C ALA A 19 -8.20 11.61 -32.09
N ALA A 20 -7.65 12.82 -32.13
CA ALA A 20 -6.22 13.03 -32.28
C ALA A 20 -5.51 12.42 -31.07
N CYS A 21 -4.71 11.38 -31.31
CA CYS A 21 -3.69 10.95 -30.36
C CYS A 21 -2.71 12.11 -30.15
N ILE A 22 -2.80 12.77 -29.00
CA ILE A 22 -1.73 13.65 -28.53
C ILE A 22 -0.62 12.71 -28.04
N THR A 23 0.33 12.42 -28.92
CA THR A 23 1.60 11.80 -28.50
C THR A 23 2.39 12.86 -27.75
N TYR A 24 2.51 12.70 -26.44
CA TYR A 24 3.52 13.41 -25.66
C TYR A 24 4.90 13.00 -26.17
N GLN A 25 5.53 13.86 -26.97
CA GLN A 25 6.95 13.72 -27.28
C GLN A 25 7.74 14.09 -26.03
N HIS A 26 8.41 13.09 -25.45
CA HIS A 26 9.38 13.29 -24.41
C HIS A 26 10.59 13.99 -25.03
N ASP A 27 10.79 15.27 -24.68
CA ASP A 27 12.03 15.99 -25.01
C ASP A 27 13.18 15.38 -24.18
N PRO A 28 14.22 14.79 -24.78
CA PRO A 28 15.30 14.13 -24.04
C PRO A 28 16.40 15.08 -23.57
N SER A 29 16.19 16.40 -23.59
CA SER A 29 17.25 17.39 -23.32
C SER A 29 17.24 18.05 -21.93
N ARG A 30 16.44 17.57 -20.98
CA ARG A 30 16.52 17.99 -19.55
C ARG A 30 17.08 16.88 -18.66
N SER A 31 18.39 16.65 -18.73
CA SER A 31 19.14 16.09 -17.60
C SER A 31 19.46 17.23 -16.62
N GLU A 32 18.44 17.81 -16.01
CA GLU A 32 18.62 18.60 -14.79
C GLU A 32 18.80 17.57 -13.66
N GLY A 33 19.98 17.56 -13.04
CA GLY A 33 20.29 16.64 -11.95
C GLY A 33 19.20 16.67 -10.89
N VAL A 34 18.80 15.49 -10.40
CA VAL A 34 17.75 15.31 -9.40
C VAL A 34 18.09 16.18 -8.18
N SER A 35 17.54 17.39 -8.14
CA SER A 35 17.57 18.25 -6.96
C SER A 35 16.74 17.53 -5.91
N SER A 36 17.39 16.88 -4.95
CA SER A 36 16.71 16.18 -3.87
C SER A 36 15.94 17.20 -3.03
N ILE A 37 14.62 17.27 -3.21
CA ILE A 37 13.74 18.08 -2.38
C ILE A 37 13.99 17.66 -0.92
N PRO A 38 14.41 18.58 -0.02
CA PRO A 38 14.70 18.23 1.36
C PRO A 38 13.39 17.78 2.04
N THR A 39 13.39 16.58 2.63
CA THR A 39 12.18 16.00 3.24
C THR A 39 11.86 16.53 4.63
N SER A 40 12.85 17.09 5.33
CA SER A 40 12.71 17.53 6.73
C SER A 40 11.59 18.56 6.99
N PRO A 41 11.33 19.55 6.11
CA PRO A 41 10.23 20.51 6.30
C PRO A 41 8.83 19.87 6.29
N PHE A 42 8.67 18.69 5.70
CA PHE A 42 7.39 18.01 5.57
C PHE A 42 7.08 17.10 6.78
N LEU A 43 8.06 16.80 7.62
CA LEU A 43 7.90 15.90 8.75
C LEU A 43 7.23 16.60 9.93
N TYR A 44 6.16 16.00 10.46
CA TYR A 44 5.49 16.48 11.68
C TYR A 44 6.38 16.42 12.92
N GLN A 45 7.35 15.52 12.92
CA GLN A 45 8.34 15.36 13.97
C GLN A 45 9.58 14.66 13.40
N PRO A 46 10.78 14.82 14.02
CA PRO A 46 11.95 14.05 13.62
C PRO A 46 11.68 12.53 13.65
N LEU A 47 12.28 11.81 12.69
CA LEU A 47 12.17 10.35 12.64
C LEU A 47 12.78 9.71 13.88
N SER A 48 12.17 8.64 14.35
CA SER A 48 12.67 7.86 15.47
C SER A 48 14.00 7.20 15.11
N LYS A 49 14.90 7.09 16.09
CA LYS A 49 16.13 6.29 15.93
C LYS A 49 15.79 4.81 15.95
N ASP A 50 16.54 4.01 15.18
CA ASP A 50 16.49 2.55 15.30
C ASP A 50 16.91 2.15 16.71
N LYS A 51 16.03 1.44 17.42
CA LYS A 51 16.24 0.96 18.79
C LYS A 51 16.67 -0.50 18.83
N THR A 52 16.78 -1.14 17.67
CA THR A 52 17.19 -2.55 17.56
C THR A 52 18.60 -2.71 18.14
N PRO A 53 18.82 -3.62 19.11
CA PRO A 53 20.15 -3.85 19.64
C PRO A 53 21.13 -4.23 18.54
N THR A 54 22.34 -3.66 18.54
CA THR A 54 23.37 -3.95 17.52
C THR A 54 23.81 -5.41 17.51
N ILE A 55 23.58 -6.14 18.61
CA ILE A 55 23.81 -7.59 18.73
C ILE A 55 22.68 -8.44 18.12
N SER A 56 21.61 -7.82 17.62
CA SER A 56 20.51 -8.53 16.94
C SER A 56 21.04 -9.25 15.70
N ILE A 57 20.48 -10.43 15.42
CA ILE A 57 20.77 -11.19 14.18
C ILE A 57 20.44 -10.37 12.92
N GLU A 58 19.57 -9.36 13.02
CA GLU A 58 19.30 -8.40 11.94
C GLU A 58 20.59 -7.73 11.43
N PHE A 59 21.61 -7.56 12.27
CA PHE A 59 22.90 -6.96 11.88
C PHE A 59 24.01 -7.99 11.57
N ASP A 60 23.74 -9.28 11.75
CA ASP A 60 24.72 -10.33 11.48
C ASP A 60 24.72 -10.69 9.99
N VAL A 61 25.65 -10.09 9.24
CA VAL A 61 25.80 -10.32 7.79
C VAL A 61 26.20 -11.76 7.42
N GLN A 62 26.64 -12.57 8.39
CA GLN A 62 26.97 -13.98 8.17
C GLN A 62 25.76 -14.90 8.42
N ALA A 63 24.71 -14.40 9.09
CA ALA A 63 23.51 -15.18 9.35
C ALA A 63 22.68 -15.37 8.06
N PRO A 64 21.98 -16.52 7.92
CA PRO A 64 21.09 -16.74 6.79
C PRO A 64 20.03 -15.65 6.68
N LEU A 65 19.82 -15.10 5.48
CA LEU A 65 18.90 -13.98 5.25
C LEU A 65 17.48 -14.29 5.71
N GLN A 66 17.02 -15.54 5.61
CA GLN A 66 15.73 -15.99 6.10
C GLN A 66 15.59 -15.69 7.61
N LYS A 67 16.63 -15.99 8.39
CA LYS A 67 16.62 -15.80 9.85
C LYS A 67 16.68 -14.32 10.25
N ARG A 68 17.41 -13.53 9.48
CA ARG A 68 17.46 -12.07 9.66
C ARG A 68 16.11 -11.43 9.36
N MET A 69 15.46 -11.86 8.28
CA MET A 69 14.11 -11.39 7.93
C MET A 69 13.05 -11.84 8.94
N GLU A 70 13.09 -13.08 9.45
CA GLU A 70 12.20 -13.55 10.53
C GLU A 70 12.30 -12.67 11.78
N ALA A 71 13.52 -12.37 12.22
CA ALA A 71 13.75 -11.51 13.37
C ALA A 71 13.19 -10.10 13.15
N LEU A 72 13.47 -9.51 11.97
CA LEU A 72 12.94 -8.21 11.56
C LEU A 72 11.41 -8.16 11.63
N ILE A 73 10.71 -9.07 10.93
CA ILE A 73 9.25 -9.00 10.80
C ILE A 73 8.53 -9.25 12.12
N LEU A 74 9.05 -10.15 12.97
CA LEU A 74 8.48 -10.43 14.29
C LEU A 74 8.65 -9.23 15.22
N ARG A 75 9.86 -8.64 15.26
CA ARG A 75 10.12 -7.42 16.05
C ARG A 75 9.27 -6.26 15.57
N VAL A 76 9.22 -6.00 14.26
CA VAL A 76 8.41 -4.91 13.69
C VAL A 76 6.94 -5.09 14.03
N GLN A 77 6.40 -6.32 14.01
CA GLN A 77 5.04 -6.57 14.48
C GLN A 77 4.87 -6.23 15.97
N ASP A 78 5.83 -6.58 16.82
CA ASP A 78 5.81 -6.27 18.25
C ASP A 78 5.86 -4.75 18.51
N ASP A 79 6.76 -4.04 17.84
CA ASP A 79 6.91 -2.59 17.94
C ASP A 79 5.64 -1.87 17.46
N ILE A 80 5.12 -2.26 16.29
CA ILE A 80 3.91 -1.69 15.71
C ILE A 80 2.71 -1.91 16.63
N CYS A 81 2.47 -3.14 17.08
CA CYS A 81 1.33 -3.42 17.96
C CYS A 81 1.44 -2.59 19.24
N THR A 82 2.62 -2.55 19.88
CA THR A 82 2.84 -1.74 21.09
C THR A 82 2.55 -0.26 20.85
N GLY A 83 3.05 0.31 19.74
CA GLY A 83 2.83 1.71 19.39
C GLY A 83 1.36 2.04 19.12
N ILE A 84 0.65 1.13 18.45
CA ILE A 84 -0.78 1.30 18.14
C ILE A 84 -1.67 1.11 19.37
N GLU A 85 -1.38 0.15 20.25
CA GLU A 85 -2.07 -0.02 21.53
C GLU A 85 -1.92 1.21 22.43
N ALA A 86 -0.78 1.90 22.38
CA ALA A 86 -0.58 3.14 23.13
C ALA A 86 -1.45 4.30 22.62
N VAL A 87 -1.83 4.29 21.34
CA VAL A 87 -2.72 5.29 20.73
C VAL A 87 -4.20 4.92 20.93
N ASP A 88 -4.53 3.64 20.76
CA ASP A 88 -5.92 3.15 20.86
C ASP A 88 -6.37 2.97 22.31
N GLY A 89 -5.50 2.48 23.20
CA GLY A 89 -5.81 2.10 24.57
C GLY A 89 -6.29 0.65 24.74
N ASN A 90 -6.75 0.00 23.66
CA ASN A 90 -7.08 -1.43 23.67
C ASN A 90 -5.90 -2.30 23.21
N LYS A 91 -5.95 -3.61 23.50
CA LYS A 91 -4.92 -4.59 23.16
C LYS A 91 -5.28 -5.38 21.89
N PHE A 92 -4.26 -5.78 21.14
CA PHE A 92 -4.45 -6.75 20.06
C PHE A 92 -4.72 -8.15 20.63
N LEU A 93 -5.69 -8.85 20.05
CA LEU A 93 -5.83 -10.28 20.21
C LEU A 93 -4.77 -10.98 19.36
N GLU A 94 -3.93 -11.78 20.00
CA GLU A 94 -2.92 -12.59 19.33
C GLU A 94 -3.45 -14.00 19.03
N ASP A 95 -3.29 -14.43 17.78
CA ASP A 95 -3.51 -15.80 17.35
C ASP A 95 -2.26 -16.34 16.65
N LYS A 96 -1.68 -17.40 17.21
CA LYS A 96 -0.56 -18.14 16.63
C LYS A 96 -1.08 -19.40 15.97
N TRP A 97 -0.67 -19.61 14.73
CA TRP A 97 -1.18 -20.69 13.92
C TRP A 97 -0.07 -21.35 13.10
N GLU A 98 -0.29 -22.62 12.78
CA GLU A 98 0.59 -23.43 11.95
C GLU A 98 -0.20 -23.98 10.75
N ARG A 99 0.49 -24.23 9.64
CA ARG A 99 -0.09 -24.91 8.48
C ARG A 99 -0.01 -26.42 8.67
N GLU A 100 -1.04 -27.11 8.21
CA GLU A 100 -1.02 -28.57 8.13
C GLU A 100 0.22 -29.06 7.36
N GLY A 101 0.78 -30.19 7.78
CA GLY A 101 1.95 -30.79 7.13
C GLY A 101 3.28 -30.08 7.37
N HIS A 102 3.41 -29.32 8.46
CA HIS A 102 4.63 -28.59 8.84
C HIS A 102 5.12 -27.60 7.77
N GLY A 103 4.20 -26.89 7.11
CA GLY A 103 4.50 -25.90 6.07
C GLY A 103 4.83 -24.49 6.59
N GLY A 104 5.24 -24.37 7.85
CA GLY A 104 5.38 -23.10 8.56
C GLY A 104 4.09 -22.64 9.25
N GLY A 105 3.93 -21.34 9.46
CA GLY A 105 2.83 -20.77 10.23
C GLY A 105 2.85 -19.25 10.26
N GLY A 106 2.26 -18.67 11.31
CA GLY A 106 2.23 -17.22 11.49
C GLY A 106 1.70 -16.77 12.83
N ARG A 107 1.75 -15.45 13.02
CA ARG A 107 1.22 -14.73 14.18
C ARG A 107 0.32 -13.62 13.67
N SER A 108 -0.98 -13.75 13.88
CA SER A 108 -1.98 -12.75 13.53
C SER A 108 -2.35 -11.96 14.76
N ARG A 109 -2.27 -10.62 14.70
CA ARG A 109 -2.70 -9.73 15.77
C ARG A 109 -3.83 -8.85 15.28
N ILE A 110 -5.00 -8.98 15.90
CA ILE A 110 -6.23 -8.29 15.50
C ILE A 110 -6.75 -7.44 16.66
N LEU A 111 -6.97 -6.16 16.41
CA LEU A 111 -7.69 -5.25 17.28
C LEU A 111 -8.98 -4.88 16.55
N GLN A 112 -10.13 -5.10 17.19
CA GLN A 112 -11.44 -4.82 16.62
C GLN A 112 -12.31 -4.14 17.67
N ASN A 113 -13.13 -3.18 17.25
CA ASN A 113 -13.92 -2.33 18.15
C ASN A 113 -13.01 -1.61 19.18
N GLY A 114 -11.92 -1.02 18.69
CA GLY A 114 -11.02 -0.17 19.46
C GLY A 114 -11.61 1.20 19.80
N ASN A 115 -10.86 2.03 20.53
CA ASN A 115 -11.28 3.42 20.74
C ASN A 115 -10.93 4.30 19.53
N VAL A 116 -9.86 3.96 18.81
CA VAL A 116 -9.37 4.70 17.63
C VAL A 116 -9.61 3.89 16.36
N PHE A 117 -9.41 2.57 16.41
CA PHE A 117 -9.54 1.68 15.26
C PHE A 117 -10.82 0.85 15.31
N GLU A 118 -11.59 0.90 14.22
CA GLU A 118 -12.71 -0.03 14.04
C GLU A 118 -12.21 -1.45 13.84
N LYS A 119 -11.14 -1.57 13.05
CA LYS A 119 -10.41 -2.82 12.85
C LYS A 119 -8.97 -2.50 12.47
N ALA A 120 -8.02 -3.09 13.17
CA ALA A 120 -6.60 -3.04 12.87
C ALA A 120 -6.04 -4.46 12.91
N GLY A 121 -5.22 -4.80 11.93
CA GLY A 121 -4.66 -6.12 11.81
C GLY A 121 -3.19 -6.06 11.41
N VAL A 122 -2.36 -6.81 12.11
CA VAL A 122 -0.92 -6.96 11.83
C VAL A 122 -0.62 -8.45 11.80
N GLY A 123 -0.35 -8.99 10.62
CA GLY A 123 -0.04 -10.39 10.39
C GLY A 123 1.43 -10.60 10.06
N VAL A 124 2.03 -11.61 10.68
CA VAL A 124 3.31 -12.18 10.28
C VAL A 124 3.06 -13.60 9.78
N SER A 125 3.65 -13.94 8.65
CA SER A 125 3.64 -15.29 8.09
C SER A 125 5.07 -15.73 7.81
N ILE A 126 5.41 -16.96 8.16
CA ILE A 126 6.69 -17.62 7.88
C ILE A 126 6.33 -19.00 7.31
N ILE A 127 6.47 -19.15 6.01
CA ILE A 127 5.94 -20.28 5.25
C ILE A 127 7.09 -20.95 4.51
N HIS A 128 7.10 -22.27 4.53
CA HIS A 128 8.02 -23.08 3.74
C HIS A 128 7.31 -24.31 3.18
N GLY A 129 7.80 -24.81 2.06
CA GLY A 129 7.20 -25.99 1.44
C GLY A 129 7.71 -26.21 0.03
N LYS A 130 6.91 -26.87 -0.79
CA LYS A 130 7.20 -27.12 -2.21
C LYS A 130 6.33 -26.22 -3.07
N LEU A 131 6.90 -25.60 -4.11
CA LEU A 131 6.14 -24.79 -5.05
C LEU A 131 5.11 -25.65 -5.79
N PRO A 132 3.83 -25.27 -5.80
CA PRO A 132 2.84 -25.93 -6.63
C PRO A 132 3.16 -25.77 -8.12
N PRO A 133 2.85 -26.75 -8.99
CA PRO A 133 3.12 -26.66 -10.43
C PRO A 133 2.54 -25.41 -11.11
N ALA A 134 1.37 -24.95 -10.66
CA ALA A 134 0.76 -23.71 -11.14
C ALA A 134 1.61 -22.46 -10.83
N ALA A 135 2.23 -22.42 -9.64
CA ALA A 135 3.12 -21.34 -9.25
C ALA A 135 4.44 -21.38 -10.04
N VAL A 136 5.01 -22.57 -10.28
CA VAL A 136 6.18 -22.74 -11.16
C VAL A 136 5.87 -22.18 -12.55
N LYS A 137 4.75 -22.57 -13.16
CA LYS A 137 4.33 -22.07 -14.48
C LYS A 137 4.19 -20.54 -14.51
N GLN A 138 3.59 -19.96 -13.47
CA GLN A 138 3.42 -18.51 -13.36
C GLN A 138 4.77 -17.78 -13.22
N MET A 139 5.69 -18.32 -12.42
CA MET A 139 7.02 -17.75 -12.22
C MET A 139 7.87 -17.84 -13.48
N THR A 140 7.84 -18.98 -14.19
CA THR A 140 8.54 -19.13 -15.47
C THR A 140 7.98 -18.20 -16.54
N ALA A 141 6.67 -17.97 -16.56
CA ALA A 141 6.07 -16.98 -17.46
C ALA A 141 6.51 -15.52 -17.16
N ARG A 142 6.99 -15.25 -15.93
CA ARG A 142 7.61 -13.97 -15.54
C ARG A 142 9.13 -13.96 -15.72
N GLY A 143 9.69 -14.94 -16.45
CA GLY A 143 11.12 -15.01 -16.77
C GLY A 143 12.01 -15.61 -15.69
N LYS A 144 11.44 -16.29 -14.68
CA LYS A 144 12.25 -17.02 -13.68
C LYS A 144 12.63 -18.40 -14.22
N GLU A 145 13.92 -18.70 -14.23
CA GLU A 145 14.44 -20.00 -14.67
C GLU A 145 14.25 -21.05 -13.57
N LEU A 146 13.24 -21.90 -13.72
CA LEU A 146 12.89 -22.97 -12.79
C LEU A 146 12.79 -24.29 -13.55
N LYS A 147 13.40 -25.35 -13.01
CA LYS A 147 13.34 -26.69 -13.59
C LYS A 147 11.92 -27.25 -13.46
N GLN A 148 11.32 -27.60 -14.59
CA GLN A 148 9.98 -28.18 -14.61
C GLN A 148 9.99 -29.64 -14.20
N GLY A 149 8.93 -30.09 -13.53
CA GLY A 149 8.75 -31.48 -13.12
C GLY A 149 9.53 -31.89 -11.88
N GLU A 150 10.30 -30.99 -11.26
CA GLU A 150 10.97 -31.23 -9.98
C GLU A 150 10.23 -30.60 -8.80
N GLU A 151 10.46 -31.15 -7.62
CA GLU A 151 10.04 -30.53 -6.38
C GLU A 151 10.99 -29.38 -6.06
N LEU A 152 10.45 -28.16 -6.03
CA LEU A 152 11.22 -26.94 -5.77
C LEU A 152 10.88 -26.40 -4.37
N PRO A 153 11.75 -26.62 -3.36
CA PRO A 153 11.60 -26.02 -2.05
C PRO A 153 11.57 -24.50 -2.12
N PHE A 154 10.60 -23.90 -1.45
CA PHE A 154 10.50 -22.45 -1.29
C PHE A 154 10.37 -22.06 0.18
N TYR A 155 10.72 -20.81 0.43
CA TYR A 155 10.54 -20.13 1.68
C TYR A 155 9.98 -18.73 1.42
N ALA A 156 8.99 -18.32 2.21
CA ALA A 156 8.37 -17.02 2.12
C ALA A 156 8.06 -16.51 3.53
N CYS A 157 8.51 -15.31 3.86
CA CYS A 157 8.14 -14.66 5.10
C CYS A 157 7.77 -13.20 4.87
N GLY A 158 6.96 -12.63 5.76
CA GLY A 158 6.63 -11.21 5.68
C GLY A 158 5.74 -10.73 6.81
N VAL A 159 5.77 -9.41 7.00
CA VAL A 159 4.81 -8.66 7.80
C VAL A 159 3.85 -7.93 6.88
N SER A 160 2.57 -7.98 7.20
CA SER A 160 1.51 -7.26 6.50
C SER A 160 0.55 -6.64 7.49
N LEU A 161 0.08 -5.43 7.24
CA LEU A 161 -0.94 -4.80 8.07
C LEU A 161 -1.94 -4.01 7.25
N VAL A 162 -3.14 -3.89 7.82
CA VAL A 162 -4.15 -2.93 7.41
C VAL A 162 -4.82 -2.39 8.67
N MET A 163 -5.01 -1.07 8.73
CA MET A 163 -5.69 -0.44 9.86
C MET A 163 -6.75 0.54 9.38
N HIS A 164 -7.96 0.39 9.91
CA HIS A 164 -9.14 1.19 9.57
C HIS A 164 -9.59 1.98 10.81
N PRO A 165 -9.22 3.27 10.92
CA PRO A 165 -9.69 4.14 11.99
C PRO A 165 -11.21 4.32 12.01
N HIS A 166 -11.77 4.54 13.19
CA HIS A 166 -13.18 4.91 13.37
C HIS A 166 -13.48 6.29 12.77
N ASN A 167 -12.60 7.26 12.99
CA ASN A 167 -12.80 8.64 12.56
C ASN A 167 -12.56 8.78 11.04
N PRO A 168 -13.50 9.36 10.25
CA PRO A 168 -13.34 9.58 8.81
C PRO A 168 -12.14 10.47 8.45
N MET A 169 -11.68 11.32 9.38
CA MET A 169 -10.51 12.18 9.19
C MET A 169 -9.19 11.42 9.30
N ALA A 170 -9.18 10.27 9.95
CA ALA A 170 -7.99 9.44 10.10
C ALA A 170 -7.91 8.42 8.94
N PRO A 171 -6.82 8.42 8.16
CA PRO A 171 -6.71 7.58 6.97
C PRO A 171 -6.54 6.10 7.30
N THR A 172 -7.05 5.23 6.42
CA THR A 172 -6.64 3.81 6.41
C THR A 172 -5.19 3.72 5.97
N ILE A 173 -4.41 2.78 6.53
CA ILE A 173 -3.03 2.49 6.10
C ILE A 173 -2.89 1.02 5.74
N HIS A 174 -2.06 0.74 4.76
CA HIS A 174 -1.55 -0.59 4.43
C HIS A 174 -0.01 -0.58 4.40
N LEU A 175 0.59 -1.69 4.82
CA LEU A 175 2.03 -1.93 4.71
C LEU A 175 2.28 -3.43 4.52
N ASN A 176 3.25 -3.73 3.66
CA ASN A 176 3.75 -5.07 3.46
C ASN A 176 5.28 -5.04 3.29
N PHE A 177 6.00 -5.94 3.96
CA PHE A 177 7.39 -6.25 3.64
C PHE A 177 7.58 -7.77 3.70
N ARG A 178 8.16 -8.33 2.64
CA ARG A 178 8.31 -9.77 2.47
C ARG A 178 9.62 -10.13 1.81
N TYR A 179 10.07 -11.34 2.12
CA TYR A 179 11.17 -12.02 1.45
C TYR A 179 10.67 -13.36 0.92
N PHE A 180 11.05 -13.68 -0.30
CA PHE A 180 10.80 -14.98 -0.91
C PHE A 180 12.11 -15.55 -1.43
N GLU A 181 12.29 -16.86 -1.28
CA GLU A 181 13.31 -17.62 -2.00
C GLU A 181 12.79 -18.98 -2.46
N VAL A 182 13.37 -19.49 -3.54
CA VAL A 182 13.11 -20.84 -4.04
C VAL A 182 14.38 -21.45 -4.63
N GLU A 183 14.59 -22.73 -4.40
CA GLU A 183 15.53 -23.55 -5.18
C GLU A 183 15.06 -23.66 -6.64
N THR A 184 15.97 -23.52 -7.60
CA THR A 184 15.63 -23.54 -9.03
C THR A 184 15.59 -24.95 -9.63
N GLY A 185 16.13 -25.95 -8.93
CA GLY A 185 16.36 -27.31 -9.45
C GLY A 185 17.64 -27.44 -10.29
N TYR A 186 18.40 -26.35 -10.43
CA TYR A 186 19.73 -26.35 -11.04
C TYR A 186 20.81 -26.27 -9.94
N LEU A 187 22.04 -26.60 -10.33
CA LEU A 187 23.22 -26.40 -9.49
C LEU A 187 23.94 -25.13 -9.95
N ASP A 188 24.49 -24.38 -8.99
CA ASP A 188 25.40 -23.27 -9.25
C ASP A 188 26.80 -23.76 -9.63
N SER A 189 27.72 -22.82 -9.88
CA SER A 189 29.11 -23.11 -10.26
C SER A 189 29.87 -23.93 -9.21
N ASP A 190 29.45 -23.89 -7.95
CA ASP A 190 30.09 -24.60 -6.84
C ASP A 190 29.41 -25.96 -6.57
N GLY A 191 28.46 -26.37 -7.42
CA GLY A 191 27.69 -27.61 -7.28
C GLY A 191 26.64 -27.57 -6.16
N LYS A 192 26.32 -26.39 -5.62
CA LYS A 192 25.25 -26.21 -4.64
C LYS A 192 23.94 -25.96 -5.36
N LYS A 193 22.82 -26.25 -4.68
CA LYS A 193 21.50 -25.95 -5.21
C LYS A 193 21.35 -24.45 -5.43
N GLN A 194 21.15 -24.06 -6.68
CA GLN A 194 20.93 -22.67 -7.03
C GLN A 194 19.59 -22.21 -6.46
N LYS A 195 19.58 -21.00 -5.90
CA LYS A 195 18.38 -20.33 -5.41
C LYS A 195 18.19 -19.01 -6.13
N ILE A 196 16.93 -18.63 -6.27
CA ILE A 196 16.54 -17.25 -6.58
C ILE A 196 15.77 -16.69 -5.39
N GLY A 197 16.06 -15.45 -5.01
CA GLY A 197 15.37 -14.77 -3.92
C GLY A 197 15.10 -13.31 -4.28
N TRP A 198 14.08 -12.74 -3.66
CA TRP A 198 13.74 -11.33 -3.84
C TRP A 198 12.99 -10.78 -2.64
N PHE A 199 13.13 -9.47 -2.46
CA PHE A 199 12.27 -8.69 -1.59
C PHE A 199 11.07 -8.15 -2.35
N GLY A 200 9.99 -7.91 -1.61
CA GLY A 200 8.87 -7.11 -2.07
C GLY A 200 8.25 -6.37 -0.89
N GLY A 201 7.54 -5.29 -1.17
CA GLY A 201 6.90 -4.55 -0.12
C GLY A 201 6.45 -3.16 -0.54
N GLY A 202 6.21 -2.34 0.45
CA GLY A 202 5.67 -1.01 0.29
C GLY A 202 4.65 -0.68 1.35
N THR A 203 4.16 0.53 1.26
CA THR A 203 3.14 1.07 2.15
C THR A 203 2.38 2.14 1.40
N ASP A 204 1.11 2.28 1.71
CA ASP A 204 0.24 3.26 1.09
C ASP A 204 -0.81 3.77 2.08
N LEU A 205 -1.27 4.99 1.83
CA LEU A 205 -2.22 5.70 2.66
C LEU A 205 -3.54 5.91 1.90
N THR A 206 -4.66 5.60 2.56
CA THR A 206 -6.01 5.68 1.99
C THR A 206 -6.89 6.60 2.84
N PRO A 207 -6.80 7.92 2.65
CA PRO A 207 -7.69 8.88 3.31
C PRO A 207 -9.10 8.81 2.74
N SER A 208 -10.11 9.03 3.61
CA SER A 208 -11.46 9.37 3.12
C SER A 208 -11.56 10.85 2.75
N TYR A 209 -10.81 11.67 3.47
CA TYR A 209 -10.72 13.11 3.29
C TYR A 209 -9.26 13.53 3.19
N LEU A 210 -8.93 14.28 2.15
CA LEU A 210 -7.55 14.70 1.91
C LEU A 210 -7.11 15.81 2.88
N PHE A 211 -5.96 15.57 3.51
CA PHE A 211 -5.13 16.57 4.17
C PHE A 211 -3.74 16.53 3.52
N GLU A 212 -3.36 17.61 2.87
CA GLU A 212 -2.12 17.75 2.10
C GLU A 212 -0.89 17.54 3.01
N ASP A 213 -0.92 18.06 4.22
CA ASP A 213 0.16 17.90 5.20
C ASP A 213 0.34 16.45 5.67
N ASP A 214 -0.75 15.68 5.76
CA ASP A 214 -0.67 14.26 6.12
C ASP A 214 -0.02 13.45 4.99
N ALA A 215 -0.40 13.76 3.75
CA ALA A 215 0.19 13.16 2.57
C ALA A 215 1.69 13.49 2.47
N ARG A 216 2.04 14.77 2.61
CA ARG A 216 3.42 15.26 2.63
C ARG A 216 4.26 14.58 3.71
N HIS A 217 3.77 14.53 4.95
CA HIS A 217 4.44 13.83 6.05
C HIS A 217 4.68 12.36 5.72
N PHE A 218 3.62 11.63 5.33
CA PHE A 218 3.70 10.21 5.01
C PHE A 218 4.72 9.92 3.92
N HIS A 219 4.66 10.66 2.81
CA HIS A 219 5.57 10.50 1.68
C HIS A 219 7.01 10.91 2.02
N ALA A 220 7.21 11.97 2.79
CA ALA A 220 8.53 12.44 3.21
C ALA A 220 9.25 11.44 4.13
N VAL A 221 8.52 10.76 5.02
CA VAL A 221 9.09 9.72 5.89
C VAL A 221 9.75 8.62 5.05
N TYR A 222 9.03 8.06 4.07
CA TYR A 222 9.56 6.96 3.28
C TYR A 222 10.58 7.40 2.23
N LYS A 223 10.43 8.60 1.64
CA LYS A 223 11.48 9.17 0.80
C LYS A 223 12.79 9.31 1.57
N THR A 224 12.74 9.79 2.82
CA THR A 224 13.94 9.92 3.67
C THR A 224 14.66 8.58 3.87
N GLN A 225 13.92 7.47 4.01
CA GLN A 225 14.55 6.14 4.16
C GLN A 225 15.11 5.61 2.84
N LEU A 226 14.37 5.77 1.74
CA LEU A 226 14.78 5.29 0.42
C LEU A 226 15.98 6.07 -0.13
N ASP A 227 16.04 7.39 0.10
CA ASP A 227 17.14 8.26 -0.32
C ASP A 227 18.49 7.86 0.29
N LYS A 228 18.50 7.20 1.47
CA LYS A 228 19.74 6.67 2.08
C LYS A 228 20.40 5.60 1.21
N ARG A 229 19.59 4.84 0.48
CA ARG A 229 20.02 3.76 -0.39
C ARG A 229 20.27 4.27 -1.79
N ASP A 230 19.29 4.95 -2.38
CA ASP A 230 19.38 5.53 -3.72
C ASP A 230 18.21 6.51 -3.94
N PRO A 231 18.49 7.82 -4.20
CA PRO A 231 17.46 8.83 -4.44
C PRO A 231 16.50 8.54 -5.60
N GLU A 232 16.84 7.66 -6.54
CA GLU A 232 15.98 7.27 -7.65
C GLU A 232 14.88 6.26 -7.24
N LEU A 233 15.02 5.62 -6.07
CA LEU A 233 14.08 4.57 -5.64
C LEU A 233 12.71 5.11 -5.29
N TYR A 234 12.63 6.22 -4.55
CA TYR A 234 11.34 6.78 -4.14
C TYR A 234 10.49 7.22 -5.34
N PRO A 235 10.98 8.04 -6.30
CA PRO A 235 10.19 8.40 -7.48
C PRO A 235 9.68 7.17 -8.24
N LYS A 236 10.54 6.18 -8.48
CA LYS A 236 10.21 4.94 -9.17
C LYS A 236 9.13 4.13 -8.44
N TRP A 237 9.29 3.93 -7.14
CA TRP A 237 8.39 3.09 -6.35
C TRP A 237 7.11 3.81 -5.94
N LYS A 238 7.12 5.15 -5.89
CA LYS A 238 5.91 5.95 -5.78
C LYS A 238 5.03 5.78 -7.02
N GLN A 239 5.62 5.91 -8.21
CA GLN A 239 4.88 5.66 -9.46
C GLN A 239 4.32 4.23 -9.51
N ALA A 240 5.13 3.23 -9.15
CA ALA A 240 4.67 1.85 -9.09
C ALA A 240 3.52 1.64 -8.08
N CYS A 241 3.48 2.43 -7.00
CA CYS A 241 2.40 2.42 -6.02
C CYS A 241 1.09 2.96 -6.62
N ASP A 242 1.16 4.10 -7.30
CA ASP A 242 0.02 4.73 -7.96
C ASP A 242 -0.60 3.79 -9.02
N GLU A 243 0.25 3.12 -9.80
CA GLU A 243 -0.16 2.14 -10.82
C GLU A 243 -0.75 0.86 -10.20
N TYR A 244 -0.13 0.34 -9.14
CA TYR A 244 -0.55 -0.91 -8.51
C TYR A 244 -1.89 -0.81 -7.80
N PHE A 245 -2.12 0.30 -7.07
CA PHE A 245 -3.34 0.51 -6.27
C PHE A 245 -4.45 1.24 -7.04
N TYR A 246 -4.40 1.23 -8.37
CA TYR A 246 -5.45 1.76 -9.23
C TYR A 246 -6.66 0.82 -9.30
N ILE A 247 -7.87 1.38 -9.38
CA ILE A 247 -9.14 0.65 -9.51
C ILE A 247 -9.70 0.91 -10.93
N PRO A 248 -9.39 0.05 -11.92
CA PRO A 248 -9.67 0.34 -13.33
C PRO A 248 -11.13 0.65 -13.65
N HIS A 249 -12.07 -0.07 -13.03
CA HIS A 249 -13.50 0.12 -13.26
C HIS A 249 -14.08 1.38 -12.59
N ARG A 250 -13.32 2.03 -11.70
CA ARG A 250 -13.67 3.31 -11.05
C ARG A 250 -12.85 4.48 -11.58
N GLN A 251 -11.76 4.19 -12.27
CA GLN A 251 -10.80 5.16 -12.80
C GLN A 251 -10.20 6.06 -11.71
N GLU A 252 -9.86 5.47 -10.56
CA GLU A 252 -9.30 6.17 -9.41
C GLU A 252 -8.30 5.27 -8.68
N GLY A 253 -7.31 5.86 -8.01
CA GLY A 253 -6.49 5.19 -7.00
C GLY A 253 -7.30 4.83 -5.76
N ARG A 254 -6.94 3.72 -5.12
CA ARG A 254 -7.52 3.30 -3.83
C ARG A 254 -7.34 4.40 -2.78
N GLY A 255 -6.16 5.02 -2.77
CA GLY A 255 -5.72 6.06 -1.86
C GLY A 255 -4.72 6.99 -2.54
N ILE A 256 -3.94 7.71 -1.73
CA ILE A 256 -2.98 8.72 -2.21
C ILE A 256 -1.59 8.13 -2.53
N GLY A 257 -1.49 6.81 -2.53
CA GLY A 257 -0.25 6.09 -2.80
C GLY A 257 0.69 6.06 -1.61
N GLY A 258 1.98 5.98 -1.92
CA GLY A 258 3.08 5.76 -0.99
C GLY A 258 4.28 5.28 -1.79
N PHE A 259 4.76 4.08 -1.51
CA PHE A 259 5.69 3.41 -2.41
C PHE A 259 5.39 1.91 -2.47
N PHE A 260 5.68 1.28 -3.61
CA PHE A 260 5.48 -0.14 -3.84
C PHE A 260 6.62 -0.72 -4.68
N PHE A 261 7.10 -1.89 -4.29
CA PHE A 261 8.09 -2.65 -5.04
C PHE A 261 7.83 -4.15 -4.95
N ASP A 262 8.21 -4.86 -6.01
CA ASP A 262 8.13 -6.31 -6.10
C ASP A 262 9.32 -6.78 -6.94
N ASP A 263 9.65 -8.07 -6.85
CA ASP A 263 10.76 -8.69 -7.60
C ASP A 263 12.15 -8.03 -7.41
N LEU A 264 12.41 -7.34 -6.29
CA LEU A 264 13.74 -6.80 -5.98
C LEU A 264 14.72 -7.95 -5.69
N SER A 265 15.35 -8.44 -6.75
CA SER A 265 16.16 -9.67 -6.74
C SER A 265 17.59 -9.45 -6.24
N ASP A 266 18.04 -8.19 -6.17
CA ASP A 266 19.26 -7.83 -5.45
C ASP A 266 18.97 -7.95 -3.94
N THR A 267 19.47 -9.04 -3.35
CA THR A 267 19.28 -9.38 -1.93
C THR A 267 20.50 -9.01 -1.08
N SER A 268 21.28 -8.02 -1.53
CA SER A 268 22.43 -7.46 -0.82
C SER A 268 22.08 -6.92 0.56
N GLU A 269 23.12 -6.76 1.38
CA GLU A 269 23.02 -6.14 2.70
C GLU A 269 22.35 -4.77 2.64
N ASP A 270 22.73 -3.93 1.67
CA ASP A 270 22.18 -2.59 1.52
C ASP A 270 20.66 -2.60 1.27
N ASN A 271 20.15 -3.54 0.47
CA ASN A 271 18.71 -3.68 0.26
C ASN A 271 18.00 -4.28 1.47
N PHE A 272 18.63 -5.20 2.20
CA PHE A 272 18.08 -5.67 3.47
C PHE A 272 17.97 -4.52 4.50
N GLN A 273 19.01 -3.70 4.63
CA GLN A 273 19.02 -2.51 5.51
C GLN A 273 17.94 -1.50 5.09
N MET A 274 17.77 -1.24 3.79
CA MET A 274 16.70 -0.39 3.27
C MET A 274 15.30 -0.95 3.61
N VAL A 275 15.09 -2.26 3.45
CA VAL A 275 13.82 -2.92 3.85
C VAL A 275 13.58 -2.76 5.34
N ARG A 276 14.61 -2.95 6.19
CA ARG A 276 14.51 -2.73 7.63
C ARG A 276 14.14 -1.28 7.96
N ASP A 277 14.84 -0.31 7.39
CA ASP A 277 14.62 1.12 7.63
C ASP A 277 13.18 1.53 7.26
N CYS A 278 12.67 1.02 6.14
CA CYS A 278 11.29 1.26 5.74
C CYS A 278 10.28 0.58 6.69
N ALA A 279 10.52 -0.67 7.09
CA ALA A 279 9.64 -1.41 8.01
C ALA A 279 9.57 -0.73 9.40
N ASN A 280 10.70 -0.23 9.90
CA ASN A 280 10.80 0.50 11.16
C ASN A 280 10.08 1.86 11.14
N SER A 281 9.83 2.44 9.96
CA SER A 281 9.28 3.79 9.82
C SER A 281 7.76 3.86 9.91
N MET A 282 7.05 2.74 10.04
CA MET A 282 5.59 2.71 10.02
C MET A 282 4.98 3.66 11.08
N LEU A 283 5.44 3.56 12.33
CA LEU A 283 4.90 4.38 13.41
C LEU A 283 5.21 5.87 13.21
N ASP A 284 6.39 6.21 12.71
CA ASP A 284 6.75 7.60 12.39
C ASP A 284 5.88 8.15 11.26
N ALA A 285 5.56 7.34 10.25
CA ALA A 285 4.68 7.72 9.15
C ALA A 285 3.22 7.92 9.59
N TYR A 286 2.72 7.09 10.51
CA TYR A 286 1.28 6.99 10.76
C TYR A 286 0.80 7.59 12.08
N VAL A 287 1.54 7.41 13.18
CA VAL A 287 1.10 7.86 14.52
C VAL A 287 0.94 9.39 14.60
N PRO A 288 1.85 10.23 14.05
CA PRO A 288 1.66 11.68 14.03
C PRO A 288 0.37 12.10 13.32
N ILE A 289 0.03 11.45 12.20
CA ILE A 289 -1.24 11.66 11.48
C ILE A 289 -2.41 11.29 12.38
N LEU A 290 -2.42 10.08 12.97
CA LEU A 290 -3.49 9.64 13.87
C LEU A 290 -3.73 10.62 15.02
N LYS A 291 -2.68 11.10 15.68
CA LYS A 291 -2.79 12.05 16.79
C LYS A 291 -3.48 13.35 16.39
N LYS A 292 -3.28 13.81 15.15
CA LYS A 292 -3.96 15.01 14.62
C LYS A 292 -5.41 14.75 14.25
N ARG A 293 -5.74 13.54 13.77
CA ARG A 293 -7.04 13.28 13.10
C ARG A 293 -8.04 12.49 13.93
N LYS A 294 -7.60 11.60 14.83
CA LYS A 294 -8.46 10.62 15.50
C LYS A 294 -9.58 11.24 16.34
N ASP A 295 -9.36 12.43 16.90
CA ASP A 295 -10.30 13.13 17.80
C ASP A 295 -11.06 14.27 17.10
N MET A 296 -10.89 14.46 15.78
CA MET A 296 -11.61 15.52 15.06
C MET A 296 -13.12 15.24 15.06
N PRO A 297 -13.98 16.26 15.26
CA PRO A 297 -15.41 16.09 15.09
C PRO A 297 -15.72 15.71 13.63
N PHE A 298 -16.78 14.93 13.42
CA PHE A 298 -17.25 14.58 12.09
C PHE A 298 -18.77 14.47 12.04
N THR A 299 -19.35 14.70 10.87
CA THR A 299 -20.78 14.59 10.62
C THR A 299 -21.18 13.18 10.17
N LYS A 300 -22.48 12.89 10.21
CA LYS A 300 -23.00 11.60 9.73
C LYS A 300 -22.68 11.40 8.25
N GLN A 301 -22.77 12.45 7.44
CA GLN A 301 -22.45 12.46 6.02
C GLN A 301 -20.98 12.08 5.78
N GLN A 302 -20.07 12.62 6.59
CA GLN A 302 -18.66 12.27 6.52
C GLN A 302 -18.38 10.81 6.88
N LYS A 303 -19.12 10.28 7.86
CA LYS A 303 -19.05 8.86 8.18
C LYS A 303 -19.59 8.00 7.04
N GLU A 304 -20.69 8.39 6.40
CA GLU A 304 -21.25 7.70 5.23
C GLU A 304 -20.29 7.73 4.03
N TRP A 305 -19.60 8.85 3.80
CA TRP A 305 -18.53 8.95 2.79
C TRP A 305 -17.37 8.00 3.08
N GLN A 306 -16.88 7.93 4.33
CA GLN A 306 -15.87 6.94 4.73
C GLN A 306 -16.31 5.51 4.39
N GLN A 307 -17.59 5.17 4.62
CA GLN A 307 -18.10 3.84 4.29
C GLN A 307 -18.08 3.55 2.79
N MET A 308 -18.37 4.54 1.95
CA MET A 308 -18.25 4.42 0.49
C MET A 308 -16.79 4.30 0.03
N ARG A 309 -15.87 5.07 0.64
CA ARG A 309 -14.42 4.92 0.38
C ARG A 309 -13.90 3.55 0.81
N ARG A 310 -14.37 3.01 1.93
CA ARG A 310 -14.09 1.63 2.36
C ARG A 310 -14.67 0.59 1.39
N GLY A 311 -15.81 0.87 0.75
CA GLY A 311 -16.33 0.07 -0.36
C GLY A 311 -15.32 -0.05 -1.51
N ARG A 312 -14.63 1.05 -1.86
CA ARG A 312 -13.53 1.04 -2.86
C ARG A 312 -12.33 0.21 -2.40
N TYR A 313 -12.00 0.26 -1.11
CA TYR A 313 -10.94 -0.57 -0.53
C TYR A 313 -11.25 -2.07 -0.69
N VAL A 314 -12.50 -2.47 -0.39
CA VAL A 314 -12.98 -3.85 -0.60
C VAL A 314 -12.96 -4.22 -2.08
N GLU A 315 -13.45 -3.34 -2.96
CA GLU A 315 -13.42 -3.55 -4.42
C GLU A 315 -12.01 -3.88 -4.90
N PHE A 316 -11.00 -3.10 -4.48
CA PHE A 316 -9.61 -3.36 -4.84
C PHE A 316 -9.10 -4.70 -4.31
N ASN A 317 -9.26 -4.94 -3.00
CA ASN A 317 -8.70 -6.13 -2.36
C ASN A 317 -9.28 -7.44 -2.93
N ILE A 318 -10.57 -7.46 -3.26
CA ILE A 318 -11.22 -8.67 -3.78
C ILE A 318 -10.95 -8.87 -5.28
N MET A 319 -10.87 -7.80 -6.07
CA MET A 319 -10.79 -7.92 -7.53
C MET A 319 -9.36 -7.86 -8.08
N TYR A 320 -8.48 -7.06 -7.49
CA TYR A 320 -7.19 -6.67 -8.09
C TYR A 320 -5.98 -7.02 -7.24
N ASP A 321 -6.11 -7.06 -5.92
CA ASP A 321 -4.97 -7.36 -5.06
C ASP A 321 -4.42 -8.77 -5.31
N ARG A 322 -3.17 -8.82 -5.77
CA ARG A 322 -2.48 -10.08 -6.09
C ARG A 322 -2.27 -10.91 -4.83
N GLY A 323 -2.00 -10.27 -3.70
CA GLY A 323 -1.75 -10.94 -2.43
C GLY A 323 -2.99 -11.67 -1.92
N THR A 324 -4.13 -10.96 -1.84
CA THR A 324 -5.42 -11.53 -1.43
C THR A 324 -5.86 -12.66 -2.36
N LYS A 325 -5.81 -12.46 -3.68
CA LYS A 325 -6.19 -13.49 -4.65
C LYS A 325 -5.32 -14.73 -4.55
N PHE A 326 -4.00 -14.57 -4.44
CA PHE A 326 -3.08 -15.69 -4.29
C PHE A 326 -3.32 -16.45 -2.98
N GLY A 327 -3.51 -15.73 -1.87
CA GLY A 327 -3.77 -16.34 -0.57
C GLY A 327 -5.07 -17.17 -0.56
N LEU A 328 -6.16 -16.62 -1.10
CA LEU A 328 -7.46 -17.32 -1.15
C LEU A 328 -7.44 -18.55 -2.07
N LEU A 329 -6.62 -18.53 -3.12
CA LEU A 329 -6.47 -19.66 -4.04
C LEU A 329 -5.46 -20.71 -3.56
N THR A 330 -4.66 -20.41 -2.52
CA THR A 330 -3.64 -21.33 -2.01
C THR A 330 -4.24 -22.25 -0.93
N PRO A 331 -4.28 -23.58 -1.15
CA PRO A 331 -4.81 -24.52 -0.16
C PRO A 331 -4.09 -24.45 1.19
N GLY A 332 -4.86 -24.59 2.27
CA GLY A 332 -4.35 -24.55 3.65
C GLY A 332 -3.87 -23.16 4.09
N SER A 333 -4.25 -22.09 3.37
CA SER A 333 -4.03 -20.73 3.83
C SER A 333 -5.07 -20.34 4.88
N ARG A 334 -4.65 -19.58 5.89
CA ARG A 334 -5.56 -19.07 6.93
C ARG A 334 -6.39 -17.92 6.37
N VAL A 335 -7.60 -18.24 5.89
CA VAL A 335 -8.53 -17.28 5.25
C VAL A 335 -8.78 -16.05 6.13
N GLU A 336 -8.97 -16.24 7.43
CA GLU A 336 -9.16 -15.14 8.40
C GLU A 336 -7.96 -14.18 8.47
N SER A 337 -6.73 -14.67 8.24
CA SER A 337 -5.55 -13.79 8.16
C SER A 337 -5.51 -12.99 6.85
N ILE A 338 -6.05 -13.54 5.76
CA ILE A 338 -6.09 -12.87 4.45
C ILE A 338 -7.16 -11.77 4.47
N LEU A 339 -8.36 -12.10 4.96
CA LEU A 339 -9.50 -11.18 5.01
C LEU A 339 -9.47 -10.21 6.20
N MET A 340 -8.44 -10.29 7.04
CA MET A 340 -8.09 -9.26 8.02
C MET A 340 -8.04 -7.86 7.39
N SER A 341 -7.62 -7.77 6.12
CA SER A 341 -7.52 -6.53 5.36
C SER A 341 -8.85 -5.85 5.08
N LEU A 342 -9.99 -6.54 5.21
CA LEU A 342 -11.30 -5.95 4.97
C LEU A 342 -11.76 -5.15 6.19
N PRO A 343 -12.35 -3.95 5.99
CA PRO A 343 -12.93 -3.17 7.07
C PRO A 343 -14.13 -3.90 7.70
N LEU A 344 -14.47 -3.54 8.95
CA LEU A 344 -15.63 -4.12 9.63
C LEU A 344 -16.95 -3.72 8.95
N THR A 345 -17.00 -2.49 8.40
CA THR A 345 -18.14 -1.95 7.65
C THR A 345 -17.70 -1.28 6.36
N ALA A 346 -18.52 -1.41 5.33
CA ALA A 346 -18.40 -0.73 4.03
C ALA A 346 -19.79 -0.51 3.42
N ARG A 347 -19.90 0.44 2.48
CA ARG A 347 -21.17 0.84 1.86
C ARG A 347 -21.03 1.00 0.35
N TRP A 348 -22.08 0.61 -0.38
CA TRP A 348 -22.23 0.85 -1.81
C TRP A 348 -23.55 1.54 -2.07
N GLU A 349 -23.49 2.70 -2.71
CA GLU A 349 -24.66 3.45 -3.15
C GLU A 349 -24.74 3.51 -4.65
N TYR A 350 -25.95 3.34 -5.17
CA TYR A 350 -26.20 3.40 -6.61
C TYR A 350 -26.07 4.85 -7.10
N MET A 351 -25.20 5.07 -8.09
CA MET A 351 -25.03 6.38 -8.76
C MET A 351 -24.69 7.55 -7.81
N HIS A 352 -24.07 7.29 -6.65
CA HIS A 352 -23.61 8.36 -5.76
C HIS A 352 -22.52 9.19 -6.44
N ILE A 353 -22.73 10.51 -6.51
CA ILE A 353 -21.78 11.50 -7.01
C ILE A 353 -21.65 12.58 -5.92
N PRO A 354 -20.45 12.87 -5.41
CA PRO A 354 -20.26 13.94 -4.43
C PRO A 354 -20.62 15.31 -5.03
N ALA A 355 -21.03 16.25 -4.17
CA ALA A 355 -21.34 17.60 -4.62
C ALA A 355 -20.10 18.28 -5.22
N ALA A 356 -20.25 18.96 -6.35
CA ALA A 356 -19.13 19.63 -7.01
C ALA A 356 -18.47 20.67 -6.08
N GLY A 357 -17.15 20.60 -5.96
CA GLY A 357 -16.37 21.49 -5.09
C GLY A 357 -16.35 21.11 -3.62
N SER A 358 -17.11 20.08 -3.20
CA SER A 358 -17.07 19.55 -1.84
C SER A 358 -15.70 18.92 -1.53
N TRP A 359 -15.46 18.61 -0.25
CA TRP A 359 -14.22 17.96 0.16
C TRP A 359 -14.10 16.54 -0.42
N GLU A 360 -15.21 15.82 -0.55
CA GLU A 360 -15.29 14.51 -1.21
C GLU A 360 -14.89 14.60 -2.68
N ASP A 361 -15.44 15.58 -3.43
CA ASP A 361 -15.11 15.82 -4.84
C ASP A 361 -13.62 16.18 -5.02
N LYS A 362 -13.08 17.04 -4.15
CA LYS A 362 -11.64 17.39 -4.18
C LYS A 362 -10.75 16.18 -3.89
N THR A 363 -11.10 15.37 -2.90
CA THR A 363 -10.37 14.14 -2.58
C THR A 363 -10.41 13.21 -3.79
N LEU A 364 -11.58 13.00 -4.39
CA LEU A 364 -11.77 12.13 -5.54
C LEU A 364 -10.94 12.57 -6.76
N LYS A 365 -10.86 13.88 -7.04
CA LYS A 365 -10.03 14.41 -8.13
C LYS A 365 -8.56 14.02 -8.01
N VAL A 366 -8.00 14.07 -6.79
CA VAL A 366 -6.62 13.64 -6.56
C VAL A 366 -6.47 12.13 -6.72
N LEU A 367 -7.46 11.34 -6.29
CA LEU A 367 -7.45 9.90 -6.51
C LEU A 367 -7.54 9.54 -8.00
N GLN A 368 -8.23 10.34 -8.82
CA GLN A 368 -8.31 10.18 -10.27
C GLN A 368 -7.05 10.66 -11.00
N SER A 369 -6.26 11.54 -10.38
CA SER A 369 -5.06 12.13 -10.96
C SER A 369 -3.99 12.28 -9.88
N PRO A 370 -3.20 11.22 -9.62
CA PRO A 370 -2.15 11.24 -8.61
C PRO A 370 -1.16 12.38 -8.82
N VAL A 371 -0.70 12.96 -7.71
CA VAL A 371 0.22 14.12 -7.69
C VAL A 371 1.55 13.74 -7.04
N ASP A 372 2.61 14.51 -7.26
CA ASP A 372 3.80 14.43 -6.43
C ASP A 372 3.58 15.24 -5.15
N TRP A 373 3.34 14.54 -4.04
CA TRP A 373 3.02 15.16 -2.75
C TRP A 373 4.10 16.09 -2.23
N LEU A 374 5.37 15.91 -2.63
CA LEU A 374 6.45 16.79 -2.18
C LEU A 374 6.55 18.08 -3.02
N ASP A 375 5.88 18.12 -4.17
CA ASP A 375 5.69 19.31 -5.00
C ASP A 375 4.35 20.03 -4.72
N VAL A 376 3.45 19.41 -3.93
CA VAL A 376 2.20 20.04 -3.51
C VAL A 376 2.50 21.13 -2.47
N PRO A 377 2.08 22.40 -2.70
CA PRO A 377 2.25 23.47 -1.74
C PRO A 377 1.58 23.15 -0.40
N ASP A 378 2.17 23.65 0.68
CA ASP A 378 1.52 23.65 1.99
C ASP A 378 0.24 24.51 1.97
N VAL A 379 -0.78 24.08 2.71
CA VAL A 379 -1.93 24.94 3.01
C VAL A 379 -1.67 25.59 4.36
N ASP A 380 -0.79 26.60 4.36
CA ASP A 380 -0.49 27.38 5.56
C ASP A 380 -1.70 28.25 5.92
N LEU A 381 -2.51 27.75 6.87
CA LEU A 381 -3.69 28.44 7.38
C LEU A 381 -3.39 29.85 7.90
N THR A 382 -2.15 30.13 8.34
CA THR A 382 -1.76 31.43 8.87
C THR A 382 -1.46 32.45 7.78
N MET A 383 -1.21 31.98 6.55
CA MET A 383 -0.93 32.79 5.37
C MET A 383 -2.15 32.98 4.47
N LEU A 384 -3.24 32.25 4.73
CA LEU A 384 -4.50 32.42 4.02
C LEU A 384 -5.12 33.77 4.34
N SER A 385 -5.66 34.46 3.34
CA SER A 385 -6.54 35.60 3.58
C SER A 385 -7.76 35.18 4.41
N THR A 386 -8.41 36.11 5.10
CA THR A 386 -9.61 35.79 5.91
C THR A 386 -10.67 35.01 5.11
N GLY A 387 -10.85 35.33 3.82
CA GLY A 387 -11.78 34.62 2.96
C GLY A 387 -11.32 33.20 2.62
N GLU A 388 -10.03 32.98 2.41
CA GLU A 388 -9.45 31.66 2.15
C GLU A 388 -9.43 30.80 3.41
N LEU A 389 -9.09 31.39 4.55
CA LEU A 389 -9.14 30.72 5.86
C LEU A 389 -10.56 30.30 6.19
N LEU A 390 -11.56 31.18 5.97
CA LEU A 390 -12.96 30.81 6.18
C LEU A 390 -13.41 29.70 5.23
N LYS A 391 -12.98 29.71 3.97
CA LYS A 391 -13.26 28.61 3.02
C LYS A 391 -12.59 27.30 3.43
N GLU A 392 -11.39 27.37 3.97
CA GLU A 392 -10.61 26.20 4.37
C GLU A 392 -11.10 25.64 5.72
N LEU A 393 -11.50 26.51 6.65
CA LEU A 393 -12.20 26.12 7.86
C LEU A 393 -13.57 25.53 7.53
N ALA A 394 -14.35 26.17 6.65
CA ALA A 394 -15.62 25.64 6.17
C ALA A 394 -15.44 24.25 5.54
N ARG A 395 -14.43 24.08 4.68
CA ARG A 395 -14.05 22.78 4.11
C ARG A 395 -13.83 21.73 5.19
N ARG A 396 -13.15 22.09 6.28
CA ARG A 396 -12.81 21.18 7.39
C ARG A 396 -13.92 21.02 8.43
N SER A 397 -14.99 21.81 8.37
CA SER A 397 -16.05 21.89 9.39
C SER A 397 -17.47 21.52 8.92
N GLU A 398 -17.71 21.41 7.61
CA GLU A 398 -18.86 20.66 7.06
C GLU A 398 -18.80 19.19 7.52
#